data_AF-A0A451CKG0-F1
#
_entry.id   AF-A0A451CKG0-F1
#
_cell.length_a   1.000
_cell.length_b   1.000
_cell.length_c   1.000
_cell.angle_alpha   90.00
_cell.angle_beta   90.00
_cell.angle_gamma   90.00
#
_symmetry.space_group_name_H-M   'P 1'
#
loop_
_entity.id
_entity.type
_entity.pdbx_description
1 polymer ?
#
loop_
_entity_poly.entity_id
_entity_poly.type
_entity_poly.pdbx_seq_one_letter_code
_entity_poly.pdbx_strand_id
1 'polypeptide(L)'
;MLRLVQCHVNITKALLLTAGQRHCFFLEINDWYHIAIKSGFTSGYQGGGPRGLSTVLQVLDERQIEIEEYEVSEALIARIDDCRLTISDIEEIKSARPVRPLRWYDYIYSVIGPATPDNRQLGKKFTAVVPFRIIDDRIMDLALILKEQPDASIMSAYRRLEDLVRKRSGLDMHGAKLFSKAFQPDDSVLFWKEESSAENQGKASLFSAVFMAFRNRRAHKELEQSEEESLREFLLLNELYLLEATATKRFPENR
;
A
#
# COMPACT_ATOMS: atom_id res chain seq x y z
N MET A 1 10.09 4.83 8.45
CA MET A 1 9.47 3.91 9.44
C MET A 1 8.21 3.23 8.90
N LEU A 2 7.08 3.93 8.72
CA LEU A 2 5.80 3.31 8.33
C LEU A 2 5.85 2.44 7.07
N ARG A 3 6.66 2.82 6.06
CA ARG A 3 6.89 2.00 4.86
C ARG A 3 7.50 0.63 5.17
N LEU A 4 8.41 0.53 6.14
CA LEU A 4 9.03 -0.76 6.51
C LEU A 4 7.97 -1.71 7.07
N VAL A 5 7.10 -1.18 7.93
CA VAL A 5 5.97 -1.92 8.50
C VAL A 5 4.98 -2.33 7.41
N GLN A 6 4.65 -1.42 6.49
CA GLN A 6 3.72 -1.69 5.37
C GLN A 6 4.23 -2.80 4.44
N CYS A 7 5.54 -2.85 4.19
CA CYS A 7 6.17 -3.88 3.37
C CYS A 7 6.41 -5.20 4.12
N HIS A 8 5.89 -5.36 5.34
CA HIS A 8 6.07 -6.55 6.17
C HIS A 8 7.55 -6.91 6.38
N VAL A 9 8.41 -5.88 6.49
CA VAL A 9 9.78 -6.10 6.94
C VAL A 9 9.72 -6.62 8.37
N ASN A 10 10.36 -7.77 8.60
CA ASN A 10 10.41 -8.41 9.91
C ASN A 10 11.37 -7.65 10.85
N ILE A 11 10.82 -6.63 11.51
CA ILE A 11 11.49 -5.88 12.57
C ILE A 11 11.37 -6.72 13.85
N THR A 12 12.48 -7.29 14.32
CA THR A 12 12.49 -8.13 15.52
C THR A 12 12.57 -7.28 16.78
N LYS A 13 13.32 -6.17 16.73
CA LYS A 13 13.46 -5.23 17.84
C LYS A 13 13.57 -3.79 17.37
N ALA A 14 12.96 -2.86 18.11
CA ALA A 14 13.03 -1.43 17.88
C ALA A 14 13.66 -0.72 19.08
N LEU A 15 14.86 -0.20 18.89
CA LEU A 15 15.60 0.55 19.90
C LEU A 15 15.32 2.05 19.70
N LEU A 16 14.64 2.68 20.64
CA LEU A 16 14.47 4.12 20.73
C LEU A 16 15.71 4.72 21.37
N LEU A 17 16.54 5.42 20.59
CA LEU A 17 17.73 6.07 21.11
C LEU A 17 17.41 7.54 21.41
N THR A 18 17.56 7.94 22.67
CA THR A 18 17.17 9.23 23.21
C THR A 18 18.40 10.02 23.64
N ALA A 19 18.48 11.29 23.24
CA ALA A 19 19.37 12.27 23.85
C ALA A 19 18.53 13.52 24.18
N GLY A 20 18.26 13.72 25.48
CA GLY A 20 17.37 14.79 25.93
C GLY A 20 15.95 14.67 25.36
N GLN A 21 15.59 15.57 24.44
CA GLN A 21 14.26 15.62 23.79
C GLN A 21 14.31 15.19 22.32
N ARG A 22 15.45 14.63 21.87
CA ARG A 22 15.64 14.13 20.49
C ARG A 22 15.66 12.62 20.51
N HIS A 23 14.96 12.03 19.54
CA HIS A 23 14.87 10.59 19.41
C HIS A 23 15.16 10.14 17.99
N CYS A 24 15.80 8.99 17.89
CA CYS A 24 16.00 8.24 16.65
C CYS A 24 15.70 6.76 16.90
N PHE A 25 15.53 5.98 15.83
CA PHE A 25 15.30 4.54 15.96
C PHE A 25 16.46 3.77 15.37
N PHE A 26 16.87 2.73 16.08
CA PHE A 26 17.74 1.69 15.55
C PHE A 26 16.94 0.39 15.52
N LEU A 27 16.72 -0.14 14.32
CA LEU A 27 15.86 -1.31 14.11
C LEU A 27 16.71 -2.53 13.81
N GLU A 28 16.42 -3.63 14.48
CA GLU A 28 16.94 -4.95 14.16
C GLU A 28 15.97 -5.66 13.24
N ILE A 29 16.47 -6.09 12.07
CA ILE A 29 15.70 -6.73 11.01
C ILE A 29 16.24 -8.14 10.81
N ASN A 30 15.38 -9.15 10.94
CA ASN A 30 15.74 -10.57 10.86
C ASN A 30 16.95 -10.94 11.74
N ASP A 31 17.17 -10.25 12.87
CA ASP A 31 18.29 -10.45 13.82
C ASP A 31 19.72 -10.18 13.29
N TRP A 32 19.89 -9.81 12.02
CA TRP A 32 21.21 -9.61 11.40
C TRP A 32 21.42 -8.23 10.78
N TYR A 33 20.34 -7.61 10.32
CA TYR A 33 20.41 -6.31 9.63
C TYR A 33 19.97 -5.19 10.55
N HIS A 34 20.64 -4.05 10.42
CA HIS A 34 20.34 -2.87 11.22
C HIS A 34 19.92 -1.72 10.33
N ILE A 35 18.84 -1.03 10.71
CA ILE A 35 18.42 0.20 10.05
C ILE A 35 18.38 1.31 11.10
N ALA A 36 19.24 2.32 10.92
CA ALA A 36 19.17 3.54 11.69
C ALA A 36 18.25 4.55 10.99
N ILE A 37 17.25 5.04 11.71
CA ILE A 37 16.34 6.11 11.29
C ILE A 37 16.79 7.38 11.99
N LYS A 38 17.14 8.40 11.21
CA LYS A 38 17.58 9.72 11.67
C LYS A 38 16.67 10.35 12.71
N SER A 39 17.23 11.27 13.49
CA SER A 39 16.51 12.03 14.49
C SER A 39 15.58 13.07 13.84
N GLY A 40 14.35 12.62 13.59
CA GLY A 40 13.22 13.49 13.23
C GLY A 40 12.11 13.48 14.29
N PHE A 41 12.33 12.73 15.37
CA PHE A 41 11.38 12.54 16.46
C PHE A 41 11.82 13.37 17.66
N THR A 42 10.86 14.01 18.32
CA THR A 42 11.11 14.83 19.50
C THR A 42 10.05 14.58 20.57
N SER A 43 10.27 15.03 21.80
CA SER A 43 9.28 15.03 22.87
C SER A 43 9.29 16.35 23.67
N GLY A 44 8.43 16.47 24.69
CA GLY A 44 8.42 17.61 25.61
C GLY A 44 7.67 18.87 25.16
N TYR A 45 7.11 18.90 23.96
CA TYR A 45 6.26 19.99 23.47
C TYR A 45 5.17 19.47 22.53
N GLN A 46 4.26 20.35 22.09
CA GLN A 46 3.25 20.01 21.09
C GLN A 46 3.79 20.31 19.68
N GLY A 47 3.85 19.30 18.81
CA GLY A 47 4.38 19.49 17.46
C GLY A 47 4.35 18.24 16.57
N GLY A 48 4.92 18.36 15.37
CA GLY A 48 5.01 17.25 14.41
C GLY A 48 5.93 16.11 14.86
N GLY A 49 7.07 16.44 15.49
CA GLY A 49 8.02 15.45 16.01
C GLY A 49 7.42 14.51 17.08
N PRO A 50 6.77 15.03 18.13
CA PRO A 50 6.12 14.21 19.17
C PRO A 50 4.95 13.40 18.62
N ARG A 51 4.14 13.98 17.71
CA ARG A 51 3.08 13.23 17.02
C ARG A 51 3.63 12.10 16.15
N GLY A 52 4.74 12.34 15.46
CA GLY A 52 5.45 11.34 14.67
C GLY A 52 5.98 10.21 15.54
N LEU A 53 6.60 10.53 16.68
CA LEU A 53 7.11 9.57 17.65
C LEU A 53 5.98 8.68 18.19
N SER A 54 4.93 9.32 18.70
CA SER A 54 3.74 8.64 19.22
C SER A 54 3.11 7.72 18.16
N THR A 55 3.03 8.16 16.90
CA THR A 55 2.51 7.33 15.80
C THR A 55 3.38 6.10 15.56
N VAL A 56 4.71 6.26 15.53
CA VAL A 56 5.62 5.13 15.31
C VAL A 56 5.55 4.12 16.45
N LEU A 57 5.53 4.59 17.71
CA LEU A 57 5.45 3.73 18.87
C LEU A 57 4.13 2.93 18.90
N GLN A 58 3.00 3.56 18.58
CA GLN A 58 1.71 2.86 18.45
C GLN A 58 1.76 1.78 17.37
N VAL A 59 2.32 2.07 16.19
CA VAL A 59 2.44 1.09 15.10
C VAL A 59 3.33 -0.10 15.50
N LEU A 60 4.42 0.16 16.21
CA LEU A 60 5.33 -0.88 16.69
C LEU A 60 4.65 -1.76 17.76
N ASP A 61 3.97 -1.14 18.73
CA ASP A 61 3.24 -1.82 19.80
C ASP A 61 2.09 -2.67 19.27
N GLU A 62 1.28 -2.15 18.34
CA GLU A 62 0.21 -2.92 17.68
C GLU A 62 0.73 -4.13 16.91
N ARG A 63 1.97 -4.07 16.41
CA ARG A 63 2.64 -5.18 15.73
C ARG A 63 3.38 -6.10 16.69
N GLN A 64 3.27 -5.86 18.01
CA GLN A 64 3.93 -6.62 19.06
C GLN A 64 5.46 -6.67 18.89
N ILE A 65 6.04 -5.61 18.32
CA ILE A 65 7.49 -5.48 18.18
C ILE A 65 8.05 -5.03 19.53
N GLU A 66 9.13 -5.67 19.99
CA GLU A 66 9.79 -5.28 21.23
C GLU A 66 10.38 -3.87 21.11
N ILE A 67 9.96 -2.96 22.00
CA ILE A 67 10.44 -1.58 22.05
C ILE A 67 11.26 -1.38 23.33
N GLU A 68 12.52 -1.00 23.16
CA GLU A 68 13.40 -0.62 24.26
C GLU A 68 13.96 0.78 24.05
N GLU A 69 14.04 1.58 25.11
CA GLU A 69 14.61 2.91 25.07
C GLU A 69 16.02 2.92 25.66
N TYR A 70 16.93 3.69 25.07
CA TYR A 70 18.32 3.85 25.49
C TYR A 70 18.70 5.32 25.51
N GLU A 71 19.32 5.76 26.60
CA GLU A 71 19.98 7.08 26.66
C GLU A 71 21.32 7.00 25.94
N VAL A 72 21.55 7.91 25.01
CA VAL A 72 22.76 7.98 24.19
C VAL A 72 23.32 9.39 24.15
N SER A 73 24.57 9.53 23.73
CA SER A 73 25.18 10.85 23.57
C SER A 73 24.61 11.60 22.36
N GLU A 74 24.51 12.93 22.45
CA GLU A 74 24.19 13.81 21.30
C GLU A 74 25.14 13.57 20.12
N ALA A 75 26.40 13.23 20.39
CA ALA A 75 27.39 12.90 19.37
C ALA A 75 27.02 11.65 18.57
N LEU A 76 26.43 10.63 19.23
CA LEU A 76 25.94 9.43 18.54
C LEU A 76 24.75 9.77 17.64
N ILE A 77 23.80 10.57 18.13
CA ILE A 77 22.66 11.03 17.30
C ILE A 77 23.15 11.81 16.09
N ALA A 78 24.10 12.73 16.26
CA ALA A 78 24.68 13.46 15.13
C ALA A 78 25.32 12.53 14.10
N ARG A 79 26.02 11.47 14.53
CA ARG A 79 26.56 10.44 13.61
C ARG A 79 25.45 9.71 12.86
N ILE A 80 24.34 9.38 13.50
CA ILE A 80 23.18 8.76 12.84
C ILE A 80 22.61 9.70 11.77
N ASP A 81 22.43 10.98 12.10
CA ASP A 81 21.88 11.98 11.18
C ASP A 81 22.78 12.21 9.96
N ASP A 82 24.10 12.15 10.16
CA ASP A 82 25.11 12.27 9.11
C ASP A 82 25.36 10.97 8.33
N CYS A 83 24.68 9.86 8.68
CA CYS A 83 24.92 8.52 8.12
C CYS A 83 26.37 8.02 8.35
N ARG A 84 26.95 8.30 9.52
CA ARG A 84 28.36 8.00 9.88
C ARG A 84 28.51 7.03 11.06
N LEU A 85 27.53 6.16 11.30
CA LEU A 85 27.65 5.10 12.31
C LEU A 85 28.82 4.17 12.00
N THR A 86 29.62 3.87 13.02
CA THR A 86 30.70 2.90 12.96
C THR A 86 30.28 1.56 13.57
N ILE A 87 31.07 0.50 13.34
CA ILE A 87 30.86 -0.79 14.01
C ILE A 87 30.95 -0.62 15.54
N SER A 88 31.90 0.20 16.02
CA SER A 88 32.04 0.48 17.46
C SER A 88 30.78 1.12 18.04
N ASP A 89 30.13 2.03 17.30
CA ASP A 89 28.87 2.65 17.74
C ASP A 89 27.75 1.61 17.86
N ILE A 90 27.68 0.64 16.93
CA ILE A 90 26.68 -0.43 16.95
C ILE A 90 26.88 -1.32 18.18
N GLU A 91 28.13 -1.71 18.47
CA GLU A 91 28.45 -2.51 19.66
C GLU A 91 28.18 -1.74 20.96
N GLU A 92 28.42 -0.42 20.97
CA GLU A 92 28.06 0.45 22.10
C GLU A 92 26.53 0.44 22.33
N ILE A 93 25.73 0.60 21.27
CA ILE A 93 24.27 0.54 21.36
C ILE A 93 23.80 -0.82 21.90
N LYS A 94 24.35 -1.93 21.40
CA LYS A 94 23.94 -3.28 21.80
C LYS A 94 24.33 -3.64 23.23
N SER A 95 25.45 -3.11 23.72
CA SER A 95 25.94 -3.34 25.07
C SER A 95 25.33 -2.38 26.10
N ALA A 96 24.66 -1.32 25.65
CA ALA A 96 24.00 -0.37 26.52
C ALA A 96 22.88 -1.05 27.33
N ARG A 97 22.59 -0.48 28.52
CA ARG A 97 21.46 -0.91 29.32
C ARG A 97 20.23 -0.09 28.97
N PRO A 98 19.08 -0.72 28.74
CA PRO A 98 17.87 0.01 28.41
C PRO A 98 17.38 0.79 29.63
N VAL A 99 16.69 1.90 29.37
CA VAL A 99 16.06 2.74 30.38
C VAL A 99 14.97 1.95 31.09
N ARG A 100 14.98 2.03 32.43
CA ARG A 100 14.00 1.41 33.32
C ARG A 100 13.52 2.41 34.40
N PRO A 101 12.25 2.39 34.81
CA PRO A 101 11.12 1.65 34.20
C PRO A 101 10.88 2.10 32.75
N LEU A 102 10.11 1.33 31.97
CA LEU A 102 9.79 1.68 30.57
C LEU A 102 9.03 3.01 30.53
N ARG A 103 9.53 3.98 29.74
CA ARG A 103 8.96 5.34 29.65
C ARG A 103 8.33 5.65 28.30
N TRP A 104 8.57 4.83 27.28
CA TRP A 104 8.13 5.16 25.92
C TRP A 104 6.59 5.27 25.80
N TYR A 105 5.82 4.61 26.67
CA TYR A 105 4.37 4.80 26.76
C TYR A 105 4.00 6.25 27.11
N ASP A 106 4.81 6.97 27.87
CA ASP A 106 4.57 8.38 28.22
C ASP A 106 4.59 9.29 26.97
N TYR A 107 5.41 8.94 25.96
CA TYR A 107 5.42 9.64 24.67
C TYR A 107 4.12 9.44 23.89
N ILE A 108 3.47 8.29 24.04
CA ILE A 108 2.14 8.07 23.48
C ILE A 108 1.11 8.91 24.24
N TYR A 109 1.03 8.74 25.56
CA TYR A 109 0.04 9.40 26.41
C TYR A 109 0.11 10.93 26.35
N SER A 110 1.31 11.52 26.23
CA SER A 110 1.48 12.97 26.11
C SER A 110 0.87 13.58 24.85
N VAL A 111 0.59 12.76 23.83
CA VAL A 111 0.01 13.19 22.56
C VAL A 111 -1.47 12.85 22.45
N ILE A 112 -1.87 11.64 22.80
CA ILE A 112 -3.27 11.17 22.62
C ILE A 112 -4.12 11.26 23.90
N GLY A 113 -3.50 11.54 25.05
CA GLY A 113 -4.19 11.49 26.35
C GLY A 113 -4.62 10.07 26.72
N PRO A 114 -5.61 9.90 27.61
CA PRO A 114 -6.09 8.58 28.05
C PRO A 114 -6.96 7.87 27.00
N ALA A 115 -7.15 8.44 25.80
CA ALA A 115 -7.95 7.84 24.74
C ALA A 115 -7.20 6.65 24.12
N THR A 116 -7.92 5.55 23.88
CA THR A 116 -7.39 4.40 23.14
C THR A 116 -7.09 4.78 21.69
N PRO A 117 -5.97 4.31 21.10
CA PRO A 117 -5.69 4.46 19.68
C PRO A 117 -6.87 4.01 18.83
N ASP A 118 -7.32 4.86 17.91
CA ASP A 118 -8.34 4.50 16.93
C ASP A 118 -7.66 3.91 15.69
N ASN A 119 -7.84 2.61 15.44
CA ASN A 119 -7.29 1.91 14.28
C ASN A 119 -7.64 2.60 12.95
N ARG A 120 -8.78 3.31 12.86
CA ARG A 120 -9.15 4.09 11.66
C ARG A 120 -8.22 5.28 11.44
N GLN A 121 -7.72 5.89 12.50
CA GLN A 121 -6.76 6.97 12.42
C GLN A 121 -5.36 6.47 12.09
N LEU A 122 -5.00 5.28 12.57
CA LEU A 122 -3.71 4.68 12.23
C LEU A 122 -3.65 4.27 10.76
N GLY A 123 -4.73 3.70 10.23
CA GLY A 123 -4.83 3.36 8.80
C GLY A 123 -4.54 4.55 7.87
N LYS A 124 -4.99 5.75 8.25
CA LYS A 124 -4.73 7.00 7.50
C LYS A 124 -3.27 7.47 7.51
N LYS A 125 -2.40 6.88 8.34
CA LYS A 125 -0.96 7.19 8.38
C LYS A 125 -0.17 6.43 7.32
N PHE A 126 -0.70 5.33 6.81
CA PHE A 126 -0.06 4.56 5.74
C PHE A 126 -0.32 5.21 4.39
N THR A 127 0.73 5.30 3.58
CA THR A 127 0.62 5.83 2.21
C THR A 127 0.05 4.74 1.30
N ALA A 128 -0.76 5.13 0.31
CA ALA A 128 -1.13 4.25 -0.79
C ALA A 128 0.11 3.82 -1.57
N VAL A 129 0.34 2.50 -1.67
CA VAL A 129 1.48 1.93 -2.42
C VAL A 129 0.95 0.93 -3.42
N VAL A 130 1.37 1.05 -4.68
CA VAL A 130 1.01 0.11 -5.74
C VAL A 130 1.70 -1.24 -5.49
N PRO A 131 0.95 -2.35 -5.36
CA PRO A 131 1.53 -3.67 -5.20
C PRO A 131 1.96 -4.24 -6.57
N PHE A 132 3.09 -3.76 -7.12
CA PHE A 132 3.52 -4.10 -8.49
C PHE A 132 3.55 -5.59 -8.81
N ARG A 133 3.83 -6.47 -7.83
CA ARG A 133 3.90 -7.92 -8.03
C ARG A 133 2.61 -8.56 -8.56
N ILE A 134 1.45 -7.97 -8.27
CA ILE A 134 0.13 -8.50 -8.63
C ILE A 134 -0.52 -7.73 -9.80
N ILE A 135 0.21 -6.80 -10.41
CA ILE A 135 -0.28 -6.04 -11.56
C ILE A 135 -0.07 -6.85 -12.84
N ASP A 136 -1.07 -6.86 -13.71
CA ASP A 136 -1.00 -7.45 -15.05
C ASP A 136 0.03 -6.69 -15.91
N ASP A 137 0.93 -7.44 -16.54
CA ASP A 137 2.04 -6.89 -17.33
C ASP A 137 1.59 -5.90 -18.42
N ARG A 138 0.36 -6.05 -18.95
CA ARG A 138 -0.18 -5.21 -20.04
C ARG A 138 -0.53 -3.78 -19.59
N ILE A 139 -0.57 -3.54 -18.28
CA ILE A 139 -0.81 -2.22 -17.68
C ILE A 139 0.27 -1.82 -16.67
N MET A 140 1.38 -2.56 -16.60
CA MET A 140 2.49 -2.26 -15.68
C MET A 140 3.06 -0.85 -15.90
N ASP A 141 3.19 -0.44 -17.17
CA ASP A 141 3.65 0.90 -17.53
C ASP A 141 2.74 2.01 -16.94
N LEU A 142 1.42 1.78 -16.93
CA LEU A 142 0.44 2.68 -16.34
C LEU A 142 0.49 2.66 -14.81
N ALA A 143 0.79 1.50 -14.22
CA ALA A 143 0.95 1.36 -12.77
C ALA A 143 2.15 2.17 -12.23
N LEU A 144 3.25 2.21 -13.00
CA LEU A 144 4.49 2.90 -12.62
C LEU A 144 4.33 4.43 -12.54
N ILE A 145 3.44 5.01 -13.35
CA ILE A 145 3.18 6.45 -13.40
C ILE A 145 1.85 6.85 -12.73
N LEU A 146 1.18 5.90 -12.07
CA LEU A 146 -0.16 6.08 -11.52
C LEU A 146 -0.21 7.22 -10.50
N LYS A 147 0.86 7.39 -9.71
CA LYS A 147 0.91 8.41 -8.68
C LYS A 147 1.00 9.82 -9.28
N GLU A 148 1.80 9.97 -10.33
CA GLU A 148 2.03 11.25 -11.00
C GLU A 148 0.88 11.60 -11.95
N GLN A 149 0.26 10.61 -12.57
CA GLN A 149 -0.77 10.78 -13.61
C GLN A 149 -1.94 9.80 -13.41
N PRO A 150 -2.71 9.90 -12.31
CA PRO A 150 -3.75 8.92 -11.96
C PRO A 150 -4.84 8.81 -13.04
N ASP A 151 -5.42 9.95 -13.43
CA ASP A 151 -6.52 9.99 -14.39
C ASP A 151 -6.11 9.47 -15.76
N ALA A 152 -4.95 9.90 -16.26
CA ALA A 152 -4.44 9.47 -17.57
C ALA A 152 -4.12 7.97 -17.58
N SER A 153 -3.54 7.46 -16.49
CA SER A 153 -3.21 6.04 -16.33
C SER A 153 -4.45 5.17 -16.33
N ILE A 154 -5.45 5.53 -15.51
CA ILE A 154 -6.70 4.78 -15.37
C ILE A 154 -7.52 4.84 -16.67
N MET A 155 -7.66 6.01 -17.29
CA MET A 155 -8.38 6.14 -18.56
C MET A 155 -7.71 5.36 -19.69
N SER A 156 -6.38 5.35 -19.74
CA SER A 156 -5.62 4.55 -20.70
C SER A 156 -5.82 3.06 -20.47
N ALA A 157 -5.82 2.61 -19.21
CA ALA A 157 -6.07 1.22 -18.86
C ALA A 157 -7.50 0.78 -19.26
N TYR A 158 -8.52 1.62 -19.10
CA TYR A 158 -9.87 1.31 -19.58
C TYR A 158 -9.92 1.14 -21.11
N ARG A 159 -9.31 2.08 -21.85
CA ARG A 159 -9.27 2.02 -23.32
C ARG A 159 -8.57 0.76 -23.81
N ARG A 160 -7.41 0.43 -23.22
CA ARG A 160 -6.64 -0.78 -23.55
C ARG A 160 -7.45 -2.06 -23.28
N LEU A 161 -8.20 -2.13 -22.18
CA LEU A 161 -9.03 -3.30 -21.87
C LEU A 161 -10.16 -3.46 -22.89
N GLU A 162 -10.83 -2.35 -23.23
CA GLU A 162 -11.89 -2.33 -24.23
C GLU A 162 -11.38 -2.80 -25.60
N ASP A 163 -10.24 -2.26 -26.05
CA ASP A 163 -9.61 -2.66 -27.31
C ASP A 163 -9.18 -4.13 -27.32
N LEU A 164 -8.73 -4.64 -26.18
CA LEU A 164 -8.28 -6.01 -26.04
C LEU A 164 -9.48 -6.98 -26.14
N VAL A 165 -10.56 -6.69 -25.43
CA VAL A 165 -11.81 -7.47 -25.55
C VAL A 165 -12.38 -7.38 -26.96
N ARG A 166 -12.30 -6.21 -27.62
CA ARG A 166 -12.68 -6.03 -29.02
C ARG A 166 -11.91 -6.96 -29.95
N LYS A 167 -10.58 -6.95 -29.85
CA LYS A 167 -9.69 -7.80 -30.65
C LYS A 167 -9.93 -9.29 -30.43
N ARG A 168 -10.18 -9.70 -29.18
CA ARG A 168 -10.42 -11.13 -28.88
C ARG A 168 -11.80 -11.60 -29.32
N SER A 169 -12.83 -10.78 -29.14
CA SER A 169 -14.22 -11.13 -29.47
C SER A 169 -14.57 -10.91 -30.94
N GLY A 170 -13.83 -10.04 -31.65
CA GLY A 170 -14.16 -9.63 -33.02
C GLY A 170 -15.41 -8.74 -33.12
N LEU A 171 -15.95 -8.26 -31.99
CA LEU A 171 -17.14 -7.42 -31.95
C LEU A 171 -16.78 -5.96 -32.22
N ASP A 172 -17.58 -5.23 -33.00
CA ASP A 172 -17.41 -3.78 -33.17
C ASP A 172 -18.35 -3.01 -32.24
N MET A 173 -18.03 -3.04 -30.94
CA MET A 173 -18.86 -2.44 -29.88
C MET A 173 -17.99 -1.71 -28.86
N HIS A 174 -18.66 -0.90 -28.01
CA HIS A 174 -18.01 -0.07 -26.99
C HIS A 174 -18.67 -0.16 -25.61
N GLY A 175 -17.88 0.12 -24.57
CA GLY A 175 -18.34 0.22 -23.18
C GLY A 175 -19.08 -1.02 -22.67
N ALA A 176 -20.09 -0.82 -21.81
CA ALA A 176 -20.84 -1.91 -21.20
C ALA A 176 -21.48 -2.88 -22.21
N LYS A 177 -21.90 -2.38 -23.38
CA LYS A 177 -22.50 -3.22 -24.43
C LYS A 177 -21.50 -4.22 -25.01
N LEU A 178 -20.24 -3.83 -25.17
CA LEU A 178 -19.16 -4.73 -25.60
C LEU A 178 -19.01 -5.88 -24.61
N PHE A 179 -18.89 -5.58 -23.31
CA PHE A 179 -18.67 -6.60 -22.28
C PHE A 179 -19.87 -7.54 -22.13
N SER A 180 -21.09 -7.01 -22.15
CA SER A 180 -22.29 -7.83 -22.14
C SER A 180 -22.29 -8.83 -23.31
N LYS A 181 -22.03 -8.39 -24.55
CA LYS A 181 -22.03 -9.29 -25.71
C LYS A 181 -20.82 -10.23 -25.73
N ALA A 182 -19.68 -9.79 -25.22
CA ALA A 182 -18.46 -10.59 -25.18
C ALA A 182 -18.54 -11.74 -24.16
N PHE A 183 -19.15 -11.52 -22.98
CA PHE A 183 -19.04 -12.43 -21.83
C PHE A 183 -20.36 -13.04 -21.31
N GLN A 184 -21.55 -12.53 -21.64
CA GLN A 184 -22.82 -13.06 -21.10
C GLN A 184 -23.34 -14.33 -21.82
N PRO A 185 -24.00 -15.26 -21.09
CA PRO A 185 -23.75 -16.71 -21.19
C PRO A 185 -24.31 -17.42 -22.42
N ASP A 186 -25.43 -16.94 -22.97
CA ASP A 186 -26.17 -17.71 -23.98
C ASP A 186 -25.46 -17.67 -25.36
N ASP A 187 -24.76 -16.57 -25.68
CA ASP A 187 -24.04 -16.37 -26.95
C ASP A 187 -22.69 -15.65 -26.75
N SER A 188 -22.04 -15.82 -25.59
CA SER A 188 -20.76 -15.16 -25.35
C SER A 188 -19.67 -15.70 -26.28
N VAL A 189 -18.86 -14.78 -26.78
CA VAL A 189 -17.65 -15.12 -27.54
C VAL A 189 -16.54 -15.59 -26.59
N LEU A 190 -16.52 -15.06 -25.36
CA LEU A 190 -15.53 -15.32 -24.33
C LEU A 190 -16.22 -15.88 -23.07
N PHE A 191 -15.68 -16.95 -22.50
CA PHE A 191 -16.24 -17.60 -21.30
C PHE A 191 -15.16 -18.33 -20.46
N TRP A 192 -15.48 -18.63 -19.21
CA TRP A 192 -14.61 -19.39 -18.28
C TRP A 192 -15.09 -20.85 -18.20
N LYS A 193 -14.34 -21.75 -18.84
CA LYS A 193 -14.75 -23.15 -19.11
C LYS A 193 -14.98 -23.99 -17.86
N GLU A 194 -14.24 -23.72 -16.78
CA GLU A 194 -14.24 -24.54 -15.55
C GLU A 194 -15.23 -24.02 -14.49
N GLU A 195 -16.07 -23.05 -14.84
CA GLU A 195 -16.93 -22.34 -13.88
C GLU A 195 -18.41 -22.58 -14.12
N SER A 196 -19.19 -22.48 -13.04
CA SER A 196 -20.64 -22.55 -13.13
C SER A 196 -21.21 -21.42 -13.99
N SER A 197 -22.42 -21.61 -14.51
CA SER A 197 -23.14 -20.56 -15.24
C SER A 197 -23.32 -19.28 -14.39
N ALA A 198 -23.56 -19.45 -13.08
CA ALA A 198 -23.71 -18.35 -12.14
C ALA A 198 -22.40 -17.56 -11.93
N GLU A 199 -21.26 -18.24 -11.80
CA GLU A 199 -19.94 -17.60 -11.68
C GLU A 199 -19.55 -16.87 -12.96
N ASN A 200 -19.75 -17.50 -14.13
CA ASN A 200 -19.57 -16.87 -15.43
C ASN A 200 -20.39 -15.58 -15.54
N GLN A 201 -21.67 -15.63 -15.16
CA GLN A 201 -22.55 -14.45 -15.14
C GLN A 201 -22.07 -13.38 -14.16
N GLY A 202 -21.59 -13.77 -12.98
CA GLY A 202 -21.05 -12.86 -11.98
C GLY A 202 -19.83 -12.11 -12.51
N LYS A 203 -18.87 -12.84 -13.09
CA LYS A 203 -17.68 -12.25 -13.72
C LYS A 203 -18.03 -11.34 -14.88
N ALA A 204 -18.89 -11.78 -15.80
CA ALA A 204 -19.35 -10.95 -16.91
C ALA A 204 -20.00 -9.65 -16.41
N SER A 205 -20.77 -9.71 -15.31
CA SER A 205 -21.40 -8.54 -14.70
C SER A 205 -20.40 -7.57 -14.09
N LEU A 206 -19.27 -8.05 -13.54
CA LEU A 206 -18.21 -7.18 -13.02
C LEU A 206 -17.66 -6.25 -14.10
N PHE A 207 -17.37 -6.74 -15.30
CA PHE A 207 -16.86 -5.90 -16.40
C PHE A 207 -17.81 -4.73 -16.70
N SER A 208 -19.09 -5.02 -16.91
CA SER A 208 -20.10 -3.99 -17.22
C SER A 208 -20.32 -3.03 -16.04
N ALA A 209 -20.42 -3.55 -14.82
CA ALA A 209 -20.66 -2.72 -13.63
C ALA A 209 -19.50 -1.76 -13.35
N VAL A 210 -18.25 -2.24 -13.42
CA VAL A 210 -17.07 -1.40 -13.19
C VAL A 210 -16.96 -0.31 -14.26
N PHE A 211 -17.16 -0.64 -15.54
CA PHE A 211 -17.15 0.36 -16.61
C PHE A 211 -18.23 1.42 -16.42
N MET A 212 -19.45 1.02 -16.06
CA MET A 212 -20.57 1.94 -15.87
C MET A 212 -20.38 2.84 -14.65
N ALA A 213 -19.87 2.29 -13.54
CA ALA A 213 -19.70 3.00 -12.29
C ALA A 213 -18.53 4.01 -12.33
N PHE A 214 -17.41 3.63 -12.93
CA PHE A 214 -16.16 4.38 -12.79
C PHE A 214 -15.72 5.10 -14.08
N ARG A 215 -15.65 4.40 -15.21
CA ARG A 215 -15.20 5.01 -16.47
C ARG A 215 -16.12 6.14 -16.95
N ASN A 216 -17.44 5.94 -16.89
CA ASN A 216 -18.39 6.95 -17.35
C ASN A 216 -18.24 8.27 -16.59
N ARG A 217 -18.01 8.19 -15.27
CA ARG A 217 -17.79 9.38 -14.44
C ARG A 217 -16.56 10.17 -14.90
N ARG A 218 -15.45 9.49 -15.17
CA ARG A 218 -14.20 10.10 -15.66
C ARG A 218 -14.30 10.67 -17.07
N ALA A 219 -15.13 10.08 -17.93
CA ALA A 219 -15.36 10.60 -19.28
C ALA A 219 -16.17 11.91 -19.31
N HIS A 220 -16.90 12.21 -18.24
CA HIS A 220 -17.83 13.35 -18.20
C HIS A 220 -17.44 14.46 -17.21
N LYS A 221 -16.49 14.21 -16.29
CA LYS A 221 -16.09 15.17 -15.25
C LYS A 221 -14.59 15.06 -14.95
N GLU A 222 -13.92 16.20 -14.74
CA GLU A 222 -12.64 16.22 -14.02
C GLU A 222 -12.88 15.79 -12.57
N LEU A 223 -12.06 14.87 -12.07
CA LEU A 223 -12.24 14.29 -10.74
C LEU A 223 -11.09 14.70 -9.82
N GLU A 224 -11.42 15.40 -8.74
CA GLU A 224 -10.54 15.47 -7.58
C GLU A 224 -10.69 14.18 -6.78
N GLN A 225 -9.89 13.16 -7.11
CA GLN A 225 -9.82 11.91 -6.37
C GLN A 225 -8.54 11.81 -5.56
N SER A 226 -8.63 11.16 -4.40
CA SER A 226 -7.45 10.92 -3.58
C SER A 226 -6.53 9.86 -4.21
N GLU A 227 -5.26 9.82 -3.79
CA GLU A 227 -4.32 8.77 -4.22
C GLU A 227 -4.87 7.37 -3.89
N GLU A 228 -5.53 7.21 -2.74
CA GLU A 228 -6.13 5.95 -2.32
C GLU A 228 -7.32 5.55 -3.20
N GLU A 229 -8.15 6.50 -3.61
CA GLU A 229 -9.28 6.26 -4.52
C GLU A 229 -8.79 5.81 -5.90
N SER A 230 -7.79 6.52 -6.43
CA SER A 230 -7.17 6.20 -7.71
C SER A 230 -6.51 4.82 -7.69
N LEU A 231 -5.78 4.48 -6.62
CA LEU A 231 -5.18 3.16 -6.46
C LEU A 231 -6.24 2.06 -6.38
N ARG A 232 -7.31 2.24 -5.60
CA ARG A 232 -8.39 1.24 -5.50
C ARG A 232 -9.06 0.98 -6.84
N GLU A 233 -9.34 2.04 -7.59
CA GLU A 233 -9.94 1.90 -8.92
C GLU A 233 -8.97 1.21 -9.89
N PHE A 234 -7.69 1.56 -9.86
CA PHE A 234 -6.68 0.91 -10.69
C PHE A 234 -6.56 -0.59 -10.38
N LEU A 235 -6.60 -0.98 -9.10
CA LEU A 235 -6.57 -2.40 -8.69
C LEU A 235 -7.84 -3.16 -9.11
N LEU A 236 -9.01 -2.50 -9.08
CA LEU A 236 -10.25 -3.09 -9.59
C LEU A 236 -10.16 -3.32 -11.10
N LEU A 237 -9.57 -2.38 -11.83
CA LEU A 237 -9.32 -2.52 -13.26
C LEU A 237 -8.29 -3.61 -13.56
N ASN A 238 -7.23 -3.71 -12.76
CA ASN A 238 -6.25 -4.79 -12.83
C ASN A 238 -6.91 -6.17 -12.73
N GLU A 239 -7.86 -6.34 -11.80
CA GLU A 239 -8.61 -7.60 -11.67
C GLU A 239 -9.36 -7.95 -12.96
N LEU A 240 -9.94 -6.96 -13.66
CA LEU A 240 -10.59 -7.21 -14.96
C LEU A 240 -9.60 -7.70 -16.02
N TYR A 241 -8.35 -7.22 -16.03
CA TYR A 241 -7.32 -7.74 -16.93
C TYR A 241 -7.00 -9.21 -16.63
N LEU A 242 -6.83 -9.57 -15.35
CA LEU A 242 -6.56 -10.94 -14.94
C LEU A 242 -7.71 -11.89 -15.28
N LEU A 243 -8.95 -11.47 -15.02
CA LEU A 243 -10.16 -12.22 -15.40
C LEU A 243 -10.27 -12.37 -16.92
N GLU A 244 -9.99 -11.31 -17.67
CA GLU A 244 -10.01 -11.35 -19.13
C GLU A 244 -8.98 -12.34 -19.68
N ALA A 245 -7.76 -12.36 -19.14
CA ALA A 245 -6.68 -13.24 -19.58
C ALA A 245 -7.04 -14.73 -19.46
N THR A 246 -7.83 -15.08 -18.43
CA THR A 246 -8.27 -16.46 -18.17
C THR A 246 -9.52 -16.86 -18.97
N ALA A 247 -10.21 -15.91 -19.61
CA ALA A 247 -11.35 -16.23 -20.46
C ALA A 247 -10.90 -16.96 -21.73
N THR A 248 -11.71 -17.89 -22.22
CA THR A 248 -11.45 -18.70 -23.42
C THR A 248 -12.46 -18.36 -24.52
N LYS A 249 -12.03 -18.50 -25.79
CA LYS A 249 -12.95 -18.31 -26.92
C LYS A 249 -13.90 -19.49 -27.02
N ARG A 250 -15.20 -19.22 -27.15
CA ARG A 250 -16.18 -20.21 -27.56
C ARG A 250 -15.99 -20.44 -29.06
N PHE A 251 -15.41 -21.57 -29.44
CA PHE A 251 -15.41 -21.98 -30.84
C PHE A 251 -16.86 -22.31 -31.22
N PRO A 252 -17.35 -21.89 -32.41
CA PRO A 252 -18.63 -22.39 -32.88
C PRO A 252 -18.53 -23.92 -32.96
N GLU A 253 -19.39 -24.62 -32.23
CA GLU A 253 -19.62 -26.05 -32.50
C GLU A 253 -20.08 -26.13 -33.96
N ASN A 254 -19.31 -26.83 -34.79
CA ASN A 254 -19.73 -27.18 -36.15
C ASN A 254 -21.09 -27.89 -36.04
N ARG A 255 -22.17 -27.16 -36.33
CA ARG A 255 -23.49 -27.73 -36.62
C ARG A 255 -23.55 -28.14 -38.07
#